data_AF-A0A6N6VLP7-F1
#
_entry.id   AF-A0A6N6VLP7-F1
#
_cell.length_a   1.000
_cell.length_b   1.000
_cell.length_c   1.000
_cell.angle_alpha   90.00
_cell.angle_beta   90.00
_cell.angle_gamma   90.00
#
_symmetry.space_group_name_H-M   'P 1'
#
loop_
_entity.id
_entity.type
_entity.pdbx_description
1 polymer ?
#
loop_
_entity_poly.entity_id
_entity_poly.type
_entity_poly.pdbx_seq_one_letter_code
_entity_poly.pdbx_strand_id
1 'polypeptide(L)' 'MRIRIAHMAGELAAPAGVRLTAWRDRFQLTGPTGKRELATDLASIWRAVDRLGRAMPDPLDDAFFDGLEAQAKE' A
#
# COMPACT_ATOMS: atom_id res chain seq x y z
N MET A 1 13.12 -10.27 0.49
CA MET A 1 12.86 -9.02 -0.26
C MET A 1 11.36 -8.72 -0.44
N ARG A 2 10.56 -9.60 -1.07
CA ARG A 2 9.13 -9.33 -1.36
C ARG A 2 8.25 -9.04 -0.15
N ILE A 3 8.43 -9.74 0.97
CA ILE A 3 7.67 -9.49 2.21
C ILE A 3 7.93 -8.06 2.73
N ARG A 4 9.18 -7.58 2.64
CA ARG A 4 9.55 -6.22 3.05
C ARG A 4 8.95 -5.18 2.13
N ILE A 5 8.95 -5.41 0.81
CA ILE A 5 8.25 -4.54 -0.15
C ILE A 5 6.74 -4.53 0.12
N ALA A 6 6.14 -5.69 0.41
CA ALA A 6 4.72 -5.78 0.75
C ALA A 6 4.39 -4.98 2.02
N HIS A 7 5.27 -5.04 3.02
CA HIS A 7 5.10 -4.30 4.26
C HIS A 7 5.14 -2.79 4.00
N MET A 8 6.22 -2.30 3.39
CA MET A 8 6.38 -0.87 3.07
C MET A 8 5.21 -0.39 2.21
N ALA A 9 4.93 -1.05 1.08
CA ALA A 9 3.80 -0.66 0.22
C ALA A 9 2.44 -0.75 0.92
N GLY A 10 2.28 -1.67 1.87
CA GLY A 10 1.09 -1.76 2.72
C GLY A 10 0.94 -0.57 3.67
N GLU A 11 2.03 -0.10 4.25
CA GLU A 11 2.05 1.10 5.10
C GLU A 11 1.70 2.35 4.29
N LEU A 12 2.29 2.51 3.11
CA LEU A 12 1.98 3.62 2.21
C LEU A 12 0.52 3.61 1.70
N ALA A 13 -0.07 2.42 1.55
CA ALA A 13 -1.43 2.26 1.03
C ALA A 13 -2.52 2.30 2.14
N ALA A 14 -2.12 2.20 3.42
CA ALA A 14 -3.04 2.20 4.55
C ALA A 14 -3.92 3.46 4.65
N PRO A 15 -3.41 4.69 4.42
CA PRO A 15 -4.23 5.90 4.41
C PRO A 15 -5.34 5.87 3.35
N ALA A 16 -5.09 5.23 2.20
CA ALA A 16 -6.09 5.03 1.15
C ALA A 16 -7.16 3.97 1.51
N GLY A 17 -7.01 3.29 2.65
CA GLY A 17 -7.87 2.20 3.10
C GLY A 17 -7.60 0.87 2.40
N VAL A 18 -6.44 0.72 1.75
CA VAL A 18 -6.07 -0.49 1.02
C VAL A 18 -5.10 -1.31 1.84
N ARG A 19 -5.47 -2.56 2.13
CA ARG A 19 -4.59 -3.53 2.80
C ARG A 19 -3.82 -4.35 1.77
N LEU A 20 -2.51 -4.45 1.94
CA LEU A 20 -1.65 -5.31 1.13
C LEU A 20 -1.29 -6.59 1.90
N THR A 21 -1.22 -7.73 1.20
CA THR A 21 -0.72 -8.99 1.76
C THR A 21 0.09 -9.75 0.71
N ALA A 22 1.24 -10.29 1.09
CA ALA A 22 2.02 -11.14 0.20
C ALA A 22 1.27 -12.46 -0.05
N TRP A 23 1.13 -12.86 -1.32
CA TRP A 23 0.44 -14.09 -1.70
C TRP A 23 1.18 -14.83 -2.82
N ARG A 24 1.86 -15.92 -2.47
CA ARG A 24 2.74 -16.67 -3.40
C ARG A 24 3.73 -15.72 -4.13
N ASP A 25 3.70 -15.71 -5.46
CA ASP A 25 4.50 -14.87 -6.35
C ASP A 25 3.84 -13.50 -6.64
N ARG A 26 2.77 -13.14 -5.92
CA ARG A 26 1.98 -11.92 -6.13
C ARG A 26 1.72 -11.16 -4.82
N PHE A 27 1.03 -10.04 -4.94
CA PHE A 27 0.50 -9.23 -3.85
C PHE A 27 -1.01 -9.19 -3.98
N GLN A 28 -1.72 -9.43 -2.89
CA GLN A 28 -3.17 -9.25 -2.82
C GLN A 28 -3.47 -7.90 -2.17
N LEU A 29 -4.26 -7.07 -2.85
CA LEU A 29 -4.78 -5.82 -2.35
C LEU A 29 -6.25 -6.01 -1.98
N THR A 30 -6.65 -5.46 -0.84
CA THR A 30 -8.05 -5.44 -0.40
C THR A 30 -8.46 -4.00 -0.11
N GLY A 31 -9.41 -3.48 -0.87
CA GLY A 31 -9.97 -2.15 -0.64
C GLY A 31 -10.97 -2.10 0.52
N PRO A 32 -11.41 -0.90 0.93
CA PRO A 32 -12.33 -0.71 2.04
C PRO A 32 -13.74 -1.27 1.76
N THR A 33 -14.08 -1.50 0.50
CA THR A 33 -15.34 -2.15 0.07
C THR A 33 -15.26 -3.68 0.10
N GLY A 34 -14.11 -4.25 0.47
CA GLY A 34 -13.86 -5.69 0.42
C GLY A 34 -13.48 -6.21 -0.96
N LYS A 35 -13.49 -5.37 -2.00
CA LYS A 35 -13.01 -5.73 -3.35
C LYS A 35 -11.51 -6.07 -3.30
N ARG A 36 -11.12 -7.15 -3.98
CA ARG A 36 -9.75 -7.66 -3.99
C ARG A 36 -9.15 -7.59 -5.38
N GLU A 37 -7.85 -7.34 -5.45
CA GLU A 37 -7.09 -7.35 -6.69
C GLU A 37 -5.70 -7.97 -6.48
N LEU A 38 -5.13 -8.52 -7.54
CA LEU A 38 -3.79 -9.11 -7.53
C LEU A 38 -2.82 -8.24 -8.34
N ALA A 39 -1.65 -7.99 -7.76
CA ALA A 39 -0.55 -7.29 -8.42
C ALA A 39 0.71 -8.15 -8.42
N THR A 40 1.49 -8.06 -9.49
CA THR A 40 2.74 -8.80 -9.68
C THR A 40 3.98 -7.97 -9.40
N ASP A 41 3.85 -6.65 -9.45
CA ASP A 41 4.91 -5.66 -9.36
C ASP A 41 4.42 -4.37 -8.71
N LEU A 42 5.35 -3.46 -8.41
CA LEU A 42 5.06 -2.23 -7.69
C LEU A 42 4.17 -1.26 -8.47
N ALA A 43 4.31 -1.19 -9.80
CA ALA A 43 3.46 -0.33 -10.62
C ALA A 43 1.99 -0.80 -10.59
N SER A 44 1.79 -2.11 -10.65
CA SER A 44 0.48 -2.75 -10.54
C SER A 44 -0.14 -2.56 -9.16
N ILE A 45 0.66 -2.56 -8.09
CA ILE A 45 0.21 -2.22 -6.73
C ILE A 45 -0.39 -0.82 -6.72
N TRP A 46 0.34 0.19 -7.20
CA TRP A 46 -0.14 1.58 -7.16
C TRP A 46 -1.39 1.81 -7.99
N ARG A 47 -1.46 1.21 -9.18
CA ARG A 47 -2.67 1.25 -10.00
C ARG A 47 -3.87 0.61 -9.30
N ALA A 48 -3.64 -0.46 -8.52
CA ALA A 48 -4.69 -1.10 -7.74
C ALA A 48 -5.08 -0.26 -6.50
N VAL A 49 -4.12 0.44 -5.87
CA VAL A 49 -4.41 1.38 -4.78
C VAL A 49 -5.29 2.54 -5.27
N ASP A 50 -4.98 3.12 -6.43
CA ASP A 50 -5.81 4.16 -7.06
C ASP A 50 -7.24 3.67 -7.37
N ARG A 51 -7.38 2.44 -7.90
CA ARG A 51 -8.70 1.85 -8.19
C ARG A 51 -9.51 1.42 -6.97
N LEU A 52 -8.85 0.89 -5.94
CA LEU A 52 -9.52 0.28 -4.78
C LEU A 52 -9.65 1.23 -3.61
N GLY A 53 -8.73 2.19 -3.48
CA GLY A 53 -8.66 3.12 -2.37
C GLY A 53 -9.77 4.18 -2.41
N ARG A 54 -9.86 4.94 -1.32
CA ARG A 54 -10.79 6.09 -1.23
C ARG A 54 -10.22 7.34 -1.92
N ALA A 55 -8.91 7.46 -1.88
CA ALA A 55 -8.13 8.52 -2.50
C ALA A 55 -6.73 7.95 -2.79
N MET A 56 -6.08 8.44 -3.85
CA MET A 56 -4.69 8.09 -4.10
C MET A 56 -3.82 8.74 -3.00
N PRO A 57 -2.95 7.99 -2.31
CA PRO A 57 -2.07 8.57 -1.31
C PRO A 57 -1.13 9.56 -2.02
N ASP A 58 -1.08 10.79 -1.52
CA ASP A 58 -0.14 11.79 -2.03
C ASP A 58 1.26 11.47 -1.49
N PRO A 59 2.22 11.10 -2.36
CA PRO A 59 3.57 10.73 -1.93
C PRO A 59 4.37 11.90 -1.35
N LEU A 60 3.86 13.13 -1.46
CA LEU A 60 4.47 14.34 -0.92
C LEU A 60 3.65 14.96 0.22
N ASP A 61 2.67 14.24 0.77
CA ASP A 61 1.89 14.72 1.92
C ASP A 61 2.80 14.82 3.16
N ASP A 62 2.81 15.99 3.79
CA ASP A 62 3.58 16.22 5.02
C ASP A 62 3.16 15.24 6.12
N ALA A 63 1.86 14.92 6.20
CA ALA A 63 1.34 13.94 7.16
C ALA A 63 1.85 12.51 6.88
N PHE A 64 2.19 12.21 5.62
CA PHE A 64 2.79 10.95 5.23
C PHE A 64 4.26 10.87 5.68
N PHE A 65 5.03 11.95 5.51
CA PHE A 65 6.42 12.01 5.97
C PHE A 65 6.54 11.98 7.50
N ASP A 66 5.64 12.66 8.22
CA ASP A 66 5.60 12.65 9.68
C ASP A 66 5.43 11.21 10.23
N GLY A 67 4.57 10.42 9.60
CA GLY A 67 4.38 9.00 9.96
C GLY A 67 5.60 8.13 9.66
N LEU A 68 6.29 8.40 8.56
CA LEU A 68 7.50 7.68 8.17
C LEU A 68 8.69 8.01 9.09
N GLU A 69 8.86 9.28 9.45
CA GLU A 69 9.92 9.72 10.39
C GLU A 69 9.71 9.20 11.81
N ALA A 70 8.45 9.10 12.27
CA ALA A 70 8.14 8.53 13.56
C ALA A 70 8.59 7.07 13.66
N GLN A 71 8.38 6.28 12.60
CA GLN A 71 8.82 4.88 12.57
C GLN A 71 10.33 4.71 12.36
N ALA A 72 11.02 5.64 11.69
CA ALA A 72 12.46 5.54 11.48
C ALA A 72 13.28 5.77 12.77
N LYS A 73 12.64 6.28 13.83
CA LYS A 73 13.25 6.55 15.14
C LYS A 73 13.02 5.43 16.17
N GLU A 74 12.22 4.41 15.86
CA GLU A 74 12.02 3.18 16.64
C GLU A 74 12.91 2.02 16.12
#